data_AF-A0A8K0DJR2-F1
#
_entry.id   AF-A0A8K0DJR2-F1
#
_cell.length_a   1.000
_cell.length_b   1.000
_cell.length_c   1.000
_cell.angle_alpha   90.00
_cell.angle_beta   90.00
_cell.angle_gamma   90.00
#
_symmetry.space_group_name_H-M   'P 1'
#
loop_
_entity.id
_entity.type
_entity.pdbx_description
1 polymer ?
#
loop_
_entity_poly.entity_id
_entity_poly.type
_entity_poly.pdbx_seq_one_letter_code
_entity_poly.pdbx_strand_id
1 'polypeptide(L)'
;MPTTGHDDEQAEETYDYINELIKHVRGDENLIILGDWNAVVGELPKDKITGKYGLGKRNKRGNRLIELCAKHKPVAANTLFQYHVRRRYTWTMSASRGRYQIDYILTKQNLKIKLKIVKATQEQILSATTIWL
;
A
#
# COMPACT_ATOMS: atom_id res chain seq x y z
N MET A 1 0.60 -12.24 4.09
CA MET A 1 0.79 -11.23 3.02
C MET A 1 1.95 -11.68 2.15
N PRO A 2 1.85 -11.57 0.81
CA PRO A 2 2.84 -12.15 -0.10
C PRO A 2 4.20 -11.44 0.02
N THR A 3 5.19 -12.12 0.61
CA THR A 3 6.56 -11.56 0.64
C THR A 3 7.24 -11.72 -0.72
N THR A 4 8.40 -11.12 -0.88
CA THR A 4 9.18 -11.14 -2.13
C THR A 4 9.63 -12.54 -2.54
N GLY A 5 9.58 -13.52 -1.63
CA GLY A 5 9.92 -14.92 -1.88
C GLY A 5 8.75 -15.91 -1.89
N HIS A 6 7.49 -15.44 -1.78
CA HIS A 6 6.34 -16.32 -1.98
C HIS A 6 6.09 -16.53 -3.48
N ASP A 7 5.67 -17.74 -3.85
CA ASP A 7 5.27 -18.06 -5.20
C ASP A 7 4.09 -17.18 -5.63
N ASP A 8 4.04 -16.84 -6.93
CA ASP A 8 2.97 -16.00 -7.49
C ASP A 8 1.59 -16.64 -7.26
N GLU A 9 1.52 -17.97 -7.09
CA GLU A 9 0.30 -18.74 -6.77
C GLU A 9 -0.27 -18.41 -5.38
N GLN A 10 0.56 -18.42 -4.33
CA GLN A 10 0.12 -18.06 -2.96
C GLN A 10 -0.32 -16.59 -2.86
N ALA A 11 0.31 -15.72 -3.66
CA ALA A 11 -0.13 -14.34 -3.78
C ALA A 11 -1.52 -14.28 -4.41
N GLU A 12 -1.77 -15.03 -5.50
CA GLU A 12 -3.06 -15.14 -6.17
C GLU A 12 -4.17 -15.58 -5.20
N GLU A 13 -3.94 -16.65 -4.43
CA GLU A 13 -4.89 -17.14 -3.41
C GLU A 13 -5.23 -16.07 -2.37
N THR A 14 -4.23 -15.29 -1.96
CA THR A 14 -4.45 -14.17 -1.02
C THR A 14 -5.33 -13.09 -1.65
N TYR A 15 -5.11 -12.74 -2.91
CA TYR A 15 -5.93 -11.75 -3.63
C TYR A 15 -7.37 -12.25 -3.82
N ASP A 16 -7.56 -13.54 -4.11
CA ASP A 16 -8.88 -14.15 -4.26
C ASP A 16 -9.64 -14.18 -2.94
N TYR A 17 -8.98 -14.55 -1.85
CA TYR A 17 -9.57 -14.48 -0.52
C TYR A 17 -10.00 -13.05 -0.15
N ILE A 18 -9.15 -12.05 -0.41
CA ILE A 18 -9.49 -10.64 -0.18
C ILE A 18 -10.66 -10.21 -1.08
N ASN A 19 -10.69 -10.62 -2.34
CA ASN A 19 -11.79 -10.32 -3.26
C ASN A 19 -13.12 -10.87 -2.72
N GLU A 20 -13.13 -12.10 -2.21
CA GLU A 20 -14.33 -12.68 -1.58
C GLU A 20 -14.72 -11.94 -0.32
N LEU A 21 -13.78 -11.63 0.58
CA LEU A 21 -14.08 -10.87 1.79
C LEU A 21 -14.74 -9.52 1.48
N ILE A 22 -14.23 -8.78 0.49
CA ILE A 22 -14.79 -7.48 0.12
C ILE A 22 -16.24 -7.60 -0.39
N LYS A 23 -16.60 -8.71 -1.06
CA LYS A 23 -17.98 -8.94 -1.53
C LYS A 23 -18.97 -9.13 -0.39
N HIS A 24 -18.53 -9.66 0.75
CA HIS A 24 -19.39 -9.90 1.91
C HIS A 24 -19.61 -8.65 2.76
N VAL A 25 -18.80 -7.60 2.58
CA VAL A 25 -18.95 -6.33 3.30
C VAL A 25 -20.17 -5.59 2.77
N ARG A 26 -21.08 -5.25 3.67
CA ARG A 26 -22.31 -4.54 3.31
C ARG A 26 -22.01 -3.10 2.87
N GLY A 27 -22.95 -2.49 2.16
CA GLY A 27 -22.81 -1.12 1.66
C GLY A 27 -22.58 -0.08 2.76
N ASP A 28 -23.28 -0.24 3.88
CA ASP A 28 -23.29 0.61 5.08
C ASP A 28 -22.08 0.40 6.00
N GLU A 29 -21.39 -0.73 5.88
CA GLU A 29 -20.22 -1.04 6.70
C GLU A 29 -18.95 -0.30 6.23
N ASN A 30 -18.04 -0.05 7.16
CA ASN A 30 -16.74 0.53 6.83
C ASN A 30 -15.76 -0.58 6.42
N LEU A 31 -15.08 -0.42 5.29
CA LEU A 31 -13.98 -1.29 4.87
C LEU A 31 -12.65 -0.56 5.07
N ILE A 32 -11.75 -1.17 5.82
CA ILE A 32 -10.36 -0.76 5.95
C ILE A 32 -9.51 -2.03 5.87
N ILE A 33 -8.61 -2.09 4.90
CA ILE A 33 -7.64 -3.18 4.75
C ILE A 33 -6.26 -2.58 4.93
N LEU A 34 -5.49 -3.12 5.87
CA LEU A 34 -4.15 -2.68 6.21
C LEU A 34 -3.16 -3.81 5.92
N GLY A 35 -2.02 -3.49 5.35
CA GLY A 35 -0.90 -4.41 5.30
C GLY A 35 0.13 -4.10 4.23
N ASP A 36 1.13 -4.97 4.17
CA ASP A 36 2.14 -5.02 3.14
C ASP A 36 1.57 -5.73 1.90
N TRP A 37 1.44 -4.99 0.81
CA TRP A 37 0.96 -5.53 -0.47
C TRP A 37 2.10 -5.93 -1.40
N ASN A 38 3.34 -5.57 -1.03
CA ASN A 38 4.53 -5.78 -1.84
C ASN A 38 4.35 -5.31 -3.30
N ALA A 39 3.62 -4.19 -3.44
CA ALA A 39 3.15 -3.66 -4.69
C ALA A 39 3.56 -2.20 -4.82
N VAL A 40 4.04 -1.77 -5.97
CA VAL A 40 4.35 -0.35 -6.22
C VAL A 40 3.29 0.17 -7.18
N VAL A 41 2.41 1.05 -6.70
CA VAL A 41 1.32 1.62 -7.54
C VAL A 41 1.77 2.82 -8.37
N GLY A 42 2.81 3.51 -7.91
CA GLY A 42 3.46 4.63 -8.57
C GLY A 42 2.76 5.98 -8.46
N GLU A 43 3.37 7.00 -9.07
CA GLU A 43 2.97 8.42 -8.98
C GLU A 43 1.77 8.82 -9.84
N LEU A 44 1.38 7.99 -10.82
CA LEU A 44 0.33 8.34 -11.77
C LEU A 44 -1.07 7.96 -11.23
N PRO A 45 -1.98 8.94 -11.04
CA PRO A 45 -3.37 8.66 -10.77
C PRO A 45 -3.99 8.06 -12.03
N LYS A 46 -4.29 6.75 -12.00
CA LYS A 46 -5.21 6.15 -12.97
C LYS A 46 -6.57 6.10 -12.26
N ASP A 47 -7.52 6.88 -12.77
CA ASP A 47 -8.96 6.75 -12.50
C ASP A 47 -9.38 6.69 -11.02
N LYS A 48 -9.22 7.77 -10.25
CA LYS A 48 -9.74 7.95 -8.86
C LYS A 48 -9.36 6.87 -7.81
N ILE A 49 -8.64 5.82 -8.21
CA ILE A 49 -8.25 4.65 -7.42
C ILE A 49 -6.96 4.93 -6.64
N THR A 50 -5.97 5.49 -7.32
CA THR A 50 -4.75 6.02 -6.72
C THR A 50 -4.82 7.55 -6.66
N GLY A 51 -4.36 8.11 -5.55
CA GLY A 51 -4.16 9.55 -5.41
C GLY A 51 -2.92 10.04 -6.14
N LYS A 52 -2.76 11.36 -6.18
CA LYS A 52 -1.66 12.06 -6.89
C LYS A 52 -0.29 11.82 -6.26
N TYR A 53 -0.22 11.28 -5.05
CA TYR A 53 1.00 11.26 -4.23
C TYR A 53 1.55 9.85 -3.99
N GLY A 54 1.22 8.86 -4.82
CA GLY A 54 1.93 7.58 -4.82
C GLY A 54 3.43 7.76 -5.08
N LEU A 55 4.23 6.71 -4.87
CA LEU A 55 5.69 6.77 -5.03
C LEU A 55 6.20 5.68 -5.98
N GLY A 56 7.17 6.04 -6.84
CA GLY A 56 7.93 5.09 -7.66
C GLY A 56 7.26 4.74 -8.99
N LYS A 57 7.83 3.75 -9.68
CA LYS A 57 7.31 3.22 -10.95
C LYS A 57 6.45 1.99 -10.69
N ARG A 58 5.27 1.95 -11.32
CA ARG A 58 4.32 0.84 -11.16
C ARG A 58 4.93 -0.49 -11.58
N ASN A 59 4.77 -1.53 -10.75
CA ASN A 59 5.19 -2.90 -11.05
C ASN A 59 3.99 -3.84 -11.33
N LYS A 60 4.24 -5.10 -11.73
CA LYS A 60 3.20 -6.11 -12.00
C LYS A 60 2.22 -6.27 -10.83
N ARG A 61 2.74 -6.35 -9.60
CA ARG A 61 1.94 -6.43 -8.36
C ARG A 61 1.10 -5.17 -8.13
N GLY A 62 1.63 -3.99 -8.47
CA GLY A 62 0.91 -2.72 -8.47
C GLY A 62 -0.25 -2.66 -9.45
N ASN A 63 -0.15 -3.31 -10.61
CA ASN A 63 -1.29 -3.44 -11.54
C ASN A 63 -2.40 -4.28 -10.91
N ARG A 64 -2.08 -5.44 -10.32
CA ARG A 64 -3.06 -6.30 -9.62
C ARG A 64 -3.79 -5.57 -8.50
N LEU A 65 -3.05 -4.82 -7.68
CA LEU A 65 -3.64 -4.02 -6.61
C LEU A 65 -4.62 -2.95 -7.16
N ILE A 66 -4.28 -2.32 -8.28
CA ILE A 66 -5.15 -1.33 -8.93
C ILE A 66 -6.37 -2.00 -9.55
N GLU A 67 -6.25 -3.19 -10.13
CA GLU A 67 -7.37 -3.97 -10.67
C GLU A 67 -8.37 -4.34 -9.57
N LEU A 68 -7.88 -4.81 -8.41
CA LEU A 68 -8.71 -5.05 -7.22
C LEU A 68 -9.44 -3.77 -6.80
N CYS A 69 -8.73 -2.64 -6.76
CA CYS A 69 -9.31 -1.36 -6.42
C CYS A 69 -10.32 -0.85 -7.47
N ALA A 70 -10.11 -1.13 -8.75
CA ALA A 70 -11.05 -0.80 -9.82
C ALA A 70 -12.34 -1.63 -9.71
N LYS A 71 -12.20 -2.92 -9.42
CA LYS A 71 -13.31 -3.88 -9.31
C LYS A 71 -14.22 -3.58 -8.13
N HIS A 72 -13.63 -3.36 -6.94
CA HIS A 72 -14.40 -3.21 -5.70
C HIS A 72 -14.54 -1.75 -5.23
N LYS A 73 -13.91 -0.81 -5.94
CA LYS A 73 -13.87 0.63 -5.62
C LYS A 73 -13.19 1.04 -4.29
N PRO A 74 -12.32 0.25 -3.61
CA PRO A 74 -11.49 0.83 -2.56
C PRO A 74 -10.41 1.74 -3.16
N VAL A 75 -9.89 2.62 -2.32
CA VAL A 75 -8.86 3.62 -2.67
C VAL A 75 -7.65 3.42 -1.77
N ALA A 76 -6.47 3.54 -2.35
CA ALA A 76 -5.20 3.51 -1.62
C ALA A 76 -4.99 4.84 -0.87
N ALA A 77 -5.40 4.89 0.40
CA ALA A 77 -5.43 6.10 1.21
C ALA A 77 -4.05 6.78 1.36
N ASN A 78 -2.98 5.99 1.43
CA ASN A 78 -1.60 6.49 1.57
C ASN A 78 -1.14 7.33 0.36
N THR A 79 -1.83 7.24 -0.77
CA THR A 79 -1.52 7.99 -2.00
C THR A 79 -2.28 9.30 -2.12
N LEU A 80 -3.23 9.57 -1.22
CA LEU A 80 -4.14 10.72 -1.29
C LEU A 80 -3.57 12.00 -0.70
N PHE A 81 -2.62 11.88 0.23
CA PHE A 81 -2.10 13.01 0.99
C PHE A 81 -0.74 13.45 0.47
N GLN A 82 -0.55 14.76 0.37
CA GLN A 82 0.72 15.36 0.00
C GLN A 82 1.67 15.32 1.20
N TYR A 83 2.63 14.41 1.15
CA TYR A 83 3.77 14.42 2.07
C TYR A 83 5.08 14.56 1.34
N HIS A 84 6.07 15.07 2.06
CA HIS A 84 7.46 15.02 1.62
C HIS A 84 7.85 13.57 1.30
N VAL A 85 8.60 13.35 0.21
CA VAL A 85 8.99 12.02 -0.31
C VAL A 85 9.54 11.10 0.80
N ARG A 86 10.31 11.68 1.74
CA ARG A 86 10.89 10.95 2.90
C ARG A 86 9.86 10.31 3.84
N ARG A 87 8.60 10.71 3.79
CA ARG A 87 7.49 10.20 4.61
C ARG A 87 6.49 9.36 3.81
N ARG A 88 6.79 9.07 2.54
CA ARG A 88 5.89 8.34 1.62
C ARG A 88 6.29 6.89 1.40
N TYR A 89 7.59 6.58 1.45
CA TYR A 89 8.06 5.20 1.37
C TYR A 89 7.87 4.49 2.70
N THR A 90 7.65 3.19 2.63
CA THR A 90 7.48 2.32 3.81
C THR A 90 8.61 1.30 3.91
N TRP A 91 9.35 1.09 2.81
CA TRP A 91 10.49 0.19 2.77
C TRP A 91 11.69 0.80 2.03
N THR A 92 12.89 0.43 2.49
CA THR A 92 14.17 0.85 1.91
C THR A 92 15.05 -0.36 1.64
N MET A 93 15.60 -0.45 0.44
CA MET A 93 16.61 -1.45 0.14
C MET A 93 17.93 -1.09 0.83
N SER A 94 18.66 -2.08 1.34
CA SER A 94 19.96 -1.87 1.99
C SER A 94 20.92 -1.09 1.07
N ALA A 95 21.77 -0.25 1.68
CA ALA A 95 22.70 0.66 0.98
C ALA A 95 22.03 1.69 0.03
N SER A 96 20.88 2.25 0.45
CA SER A 96 20.24 3.44 -0.15
C SER A 96 19.86 3.37 -1.64
N ARG A 97 19.89 2.17 -2.26
CA ARG A 97 19.62 1.97 -3.69
C ARG A 97 18.17 2.19 -4.12
N GLY A 98 17.20 2.15 -3.20
CA GLY A 98 15.79 2.33 -3.56
C GLY A 98 14.87 2.55 -2.36
N ARG A 99 13.85 3.38 -2.58
CA ARG A 99 12.77 3.68 -1.64
C ARG A 99 11.45 3.26 -2.27
N TYR A 100 10.68 2.45 -1.56
CA TYR A 100 9.47 1.86 -2.09
C TYR A 100 8.30 2.10 -1.14
N GLN A 101 7.15 2.40 -1.72
CA GLN A 101 5.88 2.40 -1.01
C GLN A 101 5.22 1.05 -1.33
N ILE A 102 5.18 0.15 -0.35
CA ILE A 102 4.64 -1.22 -0.51
C ILE A 102 3.52 -1.53 0.49
N ASP A 103 3.44 -0.77 1.58
CA ASP A 103 2.35 -0.85 2.54
C ASP A 103 1.24 0.14 2.19
N TYR A 104 0.01 -0.37 2.12
CA TYR A 104 -1.15 0.42 1.79
C TYR A 104 -2.31 0.20 2.76
N ILE A 105 -3.01 1.30 2.98
CA ILE A 105 -4.31 1.34 3.62
C ILE A 105 -5.34 1.46 2.51
N LEU A 106 -6.12 0.41 2.27
CA LEU A 106 -7.24 0.46 1.34
C LEU A 106 -8.52 0.77 2.10
N THR A 107 -9.33 1.69 1.59
CA THR A 107 -10.61 2.04 2.21
C THR A 107 -11.66 2.47 1.18
N LYS A 108 -12.95 2.45 1.55
CA LYS A 108 -14.02 2.92 0.67
C LYS A 108 -13.88 4.41 0.32
N GLN A 109 -14.36 4.78 -0.86
CA GLN A 109 -14.33 6.17 -1.33
C GLN A 109 -15.08 7.16 -0.44
N ASN A 110 -16.18 6.74 0.20
CA ASN A 110 -16.92 7.59 1.14
C ASN A 110 -16.11 7.90 2.42
N LEU A 111 -15.24 6.97 2.84
CA LEU A 111 -14.36 7.15 3.99
C LEU A 111 -13.19 8.08 3.71
N LYS A 112 -12.82 8.28 2.43
CA LYS A 112 -11.80 9.25 2.03
C LYS A 112 -12.03 10.65 2.62
N ILE A 113 -13.28 11.10 2.66
CA ILE A 113 -13.65 12.44 3.17
C ILE A 113 -13.41 12.54 4.69
N LYS A 114 -13.45 11.41 5.40
CA LYS A 114 -13.25 11.33 6.85
C LYS A 114 -11.77 11.18 7.24
N LEU A 115 -10.90 10.80 6.31
CA LEU A 115 -9.46 10.68 6.58
C LEU A 115 -8.84 12.06 6.75
N LYS A 116 -8.26 12.30 7.93
CA LYS A 116 -7.51 13.55 8.21
C LYS A 116 -6.02 13.40 7.93
N ILE A 117 -5.45 12.28 8.33
CA ILE A 117 -4.01 12.02 8.30
C ILE A 117 -3.81 10.53 8.06
N VAL A 118 -2.92 10.21 7.13
CA VAL A 118 -2.37 8.86 6.93
C VAL A 118 -0.85 8.99 6.94
N LYS A 119 -0.12 8.28 7.80
CA LYS A 119 1.34 8.38 7.89
C LYS A 119 1.97 7.02 7.66
N ALA A 120 3.08 7.01 6.92
CA ALA A 120 4.03 5.91 6.96
C ALA A 120 5.14 6.29 7.95
N THR A 121 5.28 5.51 9.02
CA THR A 121 6.36 5.65 10.00
C THR A 121 7.30 4.47 9.87
N GLN A 122 8.56 4.74 9.57
CA GLN A 122 9.62 3.77 9.75
C GLN A 122 10.08 3.88 11.21
N GLU A 123 9.91 2.81 12.00
CA GLU A 123 10.70 2.71 13.22
C GLU A 123 12.15 2.59 12.78
N GLN A 124 12.94 3.63 13.05
CA GLN A 124 14.38 3.45 13.08
C GLN A 124 14.63 2.49 14.24
N ILE A 125 14.77 1.19 13.93
CA ILE A 125 15.61 0.35 14.77
C ILE A 125 16.98 1.00 14.65
N LEU A 126 17.25 1.96 15.54
CA LEU A 126 18.61 2.36 15.86
C LEU A 126 19.26 1.04 16.28
N SER A 127 19.97 0.42 15.33
CA SER A 127 20.90 -0.63 15.66
C SER A 127 21.80 -0.02 16.73
N ALA A 128 21.64 -0.49 17.96
CA ALA A 128 22.62 -0.33 19.02
C ALA A 128 23.90 -0.99 18.50
N THR A 129 24.63 -0.25 17.69
CA THR A 129 25.94 -0.60 17.16
C THR A 129 26.75 0.67 17.27
N THR A 130 27.02 1.05 18.52
CA THR A 130 28.19 1.86 18.83
C THR A 130 29.11 0.94 19.63
N ILE A 131 30.07 0.39 18.91
CA ILE A 131 31.29 -0.24 19.41
C ILE A 131 32.07 0.82 20.18
N TRP A 132 32.64 0.46 21.33
CA TRP A 132 33.98 0.89 21.74
C TRP A 132 34.67 -0.26 22.48
N LEU A 133 35.69 -0.81 21.81
CA LEU A 133 36.77 -1.72 22.25
C LEU A 133 36.38 -3.06 22.89
#